data_AF-A0A966KVK7-F1
#
_entry.id   AF-A0A966KVK7-F1
#
_cell.length_a   1.000
_cell.length_b   1.000
_cell.length_c   1.000
_cell.angle_alpha   90.00
_cell.angle_beta   90.00
_cell.angle_gamma   90.00
#
_symmetry.space_group_name_H-M   'P 1'
#
loop_
_entity.id
_entity.type
_entity.pdbx_description
1 polymer ?
#
loop_
_entity_poly.entity_id
_entity_poly.type
_entity_poly.pdbx_seq_one_letter_code
_entity_poly.pdbx_strand_id
1 'polypeptide(L)'
;ADPICEGDKIYTFTYTDCAGNTADWVYTYTINDDVAPIAPAAPANIAFECLDDVPVAGNLTAVDNCSGNITVAGIDDIDQSNPCNVIITRTWTFTDNCGNSSSIAQVITVTDTTAPVAPNAPANMTYECIDDVPVAGNLTAVDNCTGNITVGGIDNIDNTNPCNVIITRTWTFTDDCGNTSSSTQTITVTDTTAPVLISDLDTEVSVSCANVHDAPNLNFEDNCTSNVNIVFDETNTFDETILTDYQIIRTWTVSDACGNENKYTQTLEVSLDEVVTEIVADDKCFDDGVVDLNQYLQTANLTGVWEMVEGNTQAILEGNIFNPTVLELSLDFKPGSGGIDYVFKYTTTDEGCINVTYVSMNINAECTVLPCGSEDVVISKAITPNGDQWNETFEISGVELCGFIMEIKVFNRWGALVYESNNYQNNWNGKSASGSIGNAGTLPNGTYYYIVILKDSGLPPFTGPVYLGTK
;
A
#
# COMPACT_ATOMS: atom_id res chain seq x y z
N ALA A 1 11.23 -41.81 115.47
CA ALA A 1 11.56 -41.03 114.27
C ALA A 1 10.53 -39.92 114.16
N ASP A 2 10.93 -38.74 113.70
CA ASP A 2 9.96 -37.67 113.48
C ASP A 2 9.05 -38.06 112.31
N PRO A 3 7.73 -37.84 112.41
CA PRO A 3 6.84 -38.10 111.29
C PRO A 3 7.22 -37.21 110.10
N ILE A 4 7.14 -37.77 108.88
CA ILE A 4 7.53 -37.07 107.64
C ILE A 4 6.56 -35.92 107.29
N CYS A 5 5.33 -35.99 107.81
CA CYS A 5 4.26 -35.06 107.53
C CYS A 5 3.33 -34.94 108.76
N GLU A 6 2.53 -35.96 109.04
CA GLU A 6 1.63 -36.02 110.19
C GLU A 6 1.94 -37.23 111.06
N GLY A 7 1.73 -37.08 112.36
CA GLY A 7 1.82 -38.18 113.30
C GLY A 7 2.26 -37.78 114.69
N ASP A 8 2.28 -38.79 115.55
CA ASP A 8 2.65 -38.64 116.95
C ASP A 8 4.16 -38.70 117.13
N LYS A 9 4.72 -37.67 117.75
CA LYS A 9 6.06 -37.75 118.31
C LYS A 9 5.96 -38.07 119.79
N ILE A 10 6.51 -39.24 120.12
CA ILE A 10 6.43 -39.84 121.45
C ILE A 10 7.79 -39.71 122.13
N TYR A 11 7.85 -39.05 123.28
CA TYR A 11 8.99 -39.07 124.17
C TYR A 11 8.70 -39.98 125.36
N THR A 12 9.57 -40.97 125.57
CA THR A 12 9.51 -41.87 126.72
C THR A 12 10.63 -41.52 127.68
N PHE A 13 10.26 -41.13 128.90
CA PHE A 13 11.17 -40.85 129.99
C PHE A 13 11.10 -41.99 131.00
N THR A 14 12.14 -42.80 131.07
CA THR A 14 12.26 -43.89 132.04
C THR A 14 12.91 -43.38 133.32
N TYR A 15 12.14 -43.32 134.40
CA TYR A 15 12.64 -42.95 135.72
C TYR A 15 12.98 -44.21 136.50
N THR A 16 14.18 -44.27 137.08
CA THR A 16 14.62 -45.39 137.92
C THR A 16 14.76 -44.90 139.35
N ASP A 17 14.13 -45.58 140.30
CA ASP A 17 14.28 -45.25 141.72
C ASP A 17 15.58 -45.84 142.33
N CYS A 18 15.89 -45.47 143.57
CA CYS A 18 17.11 -45.94 144.27
C CYS A 18 17.10 -47.45 144.58
N ALA A 19 15.98 -48.15 144.39
CA ALA A 19 15.85 -49.60 144.56
C ALA A 19 15.96 -50.36 143.22
N GLY A 20 16.12 -49.65 142.10
CA GLY A 20 16.26 -50.23 140.77
C GLY A 20 14.94 -50.48 140.04
N ASN A 21 13.81 -50.01 140.56
CA ASN A 21 12.53 -50.12 139.85
C ASN A 21 12.41 -49.00 138.81
N THR A 22 11.86 -49.32 137.65
CA THR A 22 11.66 -48.36 136.55
C THR A 22 10.19 -48.06 136.32
N ALA A 23 9.86 -46.80 136.02
CA ALA A 23 8.56 -46.38 135.51
C ALA A 23 8.73 -45.44 134.33
N ASP A 24 7.96 -45.67 133.26
CA ASP A 24 7.99 -44.83 132.06
C ASP A 24 6.90 -43.75 132.16
N TRP A 25 7.28 -42.52 131.87
CA TRP A 25 6.33 -41.46 131.52
C TRP A 25 6.40 -41.20 130.02
N VAL A 26 5.26 -41.27 129.36
CA VAL A 26 5.15 -41.06 127.92
C VAL A 26 4.47 -39.72 127.66
N TYR A 27 5.17 -38.84 126.95
CA TYR A 27 4.61 -37.59 126.43
C TYR A 27 4.48 -37.70 124.91
N THR A 28 3.25 -37.66 124.45
CA THR A 28 2.93 -37.65 123.02
C THR A 28 2.46 -36.26 122.64
N TYR A 29 3.02 -35.71 121.57
CA TYR A 29 2.42 -34.57 120.89
C TYR A 29 2.25 -34.89 119.41
N THR A 30 1.08 -34.53 118.87
CA THR A 30 0.69 -34.83 117.49
C THR A 30 1.04 -33.65 116.60
N ILE A 31 1.70 -33.91 115.48
CA ILE A 31 1.89 -32.97 114.39
C ILE A 31 0.76 -33.24 113.39
N ASN A 32 -0.03 -32.20 113.10
CA ASN A 32 -1.10 -32.19 112.11
C ASN A 32 -0.87 -30.97 111.21
N ASP A 33 -0.80 -31.18 109.91
CA ASP A 33 -0.53 -30.12 108.95
C ASP A 33 -1.67 -30.06 107.93
N ASP A 34 -2.60 -29.13 108.17
CA ASP A 34 -3.79 -28.89 107.36
C ASP A 34 -3.68 -27.60 106.54
N VAL A 35 -2.49 -27.00 106.49
CA VAL A 35 -2.23 -25.74 105.81
C VAL A 35 -1.59 -26.03 104.47
N ALA A 36 -2.21 -25.55 103.39
CA ALA A 36 -1.61 -25.67 102.06
C ALA A 36 -0.38 -24.74 101.91
N PRO A 37 0.58 -25.12 101.07
CA PRO A 37 1.71 -24.26 100.73
C PRO A 37 1.27 -22.87 100.25
N ILE A 38 1.95 -21.82 100.68
CA ILE A 38 1.67 -20.46 100.20
C ILE A 38 2.34 -20.29 98.83
N ALA A 39 1.51 -20.32 97.78
CA ALA A 39 1.96 -20.08 96.41
C ALA A 39 2.48 -18.64 96.23
N PRO A 40 3.50 -18.43 95.36
CA PRO A 40 3.95 -17.09 95.00
C PRO A 40 2.89 -16.36 94.14
N ALA A 41 3.13 -15.09 93.83
CA ALA A 41 2.31 -14.37 92.86
C ALA A 41 2.39 -15.06 91.48
N ALA A 42 1.25 -15.19 90.81
CA ALA A 42 1.19 -15.71 89.46
C ALA A 42 1.97 -14.80 88.49
N PRO A 43 2.73 -15.37 87.53
CA PRO A 43 3.29 -14.59 86.44
C PRO A 43 2.20 -13.83 85.68
N ALA A 44 2.52 -12.64 85.16
CA ALA A 44 1.59 -11.89 84.33
C ALA A 44 1.30 -12.62 83.01
N ASN A 45 0.09 -12.46 82.47
CA ASN A 45 -0.24 -12.97 81.16
C ASN A 45 0.66 -12.32 80.09
N ILE A 46 1.02 -13.09 79.06
CA ILE A 46 1.92 -12.67 77.99
C ILE A 46 1.37 -13.14 76.64
N ALA A 47 1.74 -12.45 75.56
CA ALA A 47 1.36 -12.81 74.21
C ALA A 47 2.59 -13.04 73.33
N PHE A 48 2.46 -13.95 72.36
CA PHE A 48 3.45 -14.25 71.32
C PHE A 48 2.75 -14.28 69.97
N GLU A 49 3.50 -14.14 68.89
CA GLU A 49 2.95 -14.33 67.54
C GLU A 49 3.07 -15.79 67.11
N CYS A 50 4.21 -16.44 67.38
CA CYS A 50 4.46 -17.83 67.00
C CYS A 50 4.47 -18.76 68.21
N LEU A 51 3.95 -19.98 68.02
CA LEU A 51 3.93 -21.00 69.07
C LEU A 51 5.36 -21.41 69.49
N ASP A 52 6.29 -21.42 68.54
CA ASP A 52 7.69 -21.78 68.76
C ASP A 52 8.45 -20.73 69.60
N ASP A 53 7.93 -19.49 69.69
CA ASP A 53 8.52 -18.44 70.53
C ASP A 53 8.09 -18.55 72.00
N VAL A 54 7.09 -19.39 72.31
CA VAL A 54 6.62 -19.57 73.68
C VAL A 54 7.70 -20.27 74.50
N PRO A 55 8.24 -19.64 75.55
CA PRO A 55 9.28 -20.25 76.36
C PRO A 55 8.72 -21.42 77.16
N VAL A 56 9.54 -22.45 77.34
CA VAL A 56 9.23 -23.60 78.20
C VAL A 56 8.85 -23.16 79.62
N ALA A 57 8.00 -23.95 80.27
CA ALA A 57 7.51 -23.64 81.61
C ALA A 57 8.66 -23.55 82.62
N GLY A 58 8.79 -22.38 83.24
CA GLY A 58 9.73 -22.16 84.33
C GLY A 58 9.28 -22.80 85.65
N ASN A 59 10.22 -22.89 86.59
CA ASN A 59 9.92 -23.34 87.95
C ASN A 59 9.44 -22.18 88.83
N LEU A 60 8.47 -22.44 89.69
CA LEU A 60 8.09 -21.55 90.78
C LEU A 60 8.26 -22.26 92.12
N THR A 61 8.37 -21.49 93.20
CA THR A 61 8.57 -22.02 94.56
C THR A 61 7.50 -21.47 95.50
N ALA A 62 6.74 -22.36 96.12
CA ALA A 62 5.87 -22.07 97.26
C ALA A 62 6.61 -22.36 98.56
N VAL A 63 6.16 -21.75 99.67
CA VAL A 63 6.71 -21.99 101.00
C VAL A 63 5.62 -22.54 101.89
N ASP A 64 5.93 -23.63 102.57
CA ASP A 64 5.08 -24.31 103.52
C ASP A 64 5.68 -24.25 104.94
N ASN A 65 4.82 -24.20 105.97
CA ASN A 65 5.25 -24.11 107.37
C ASN A 65 5.93 -25.38 107.89
N CYS A 66 5.67 -26.54 107.29
CA CYS A 66 6.18 -27.84 107.72
C CYS A 66 7.11 -28.48 106.68
N SER A 67 6.73 -28.42 105.40
CA SER A 67 7.48 -28.99 104.27
C SER A 67 8.55 -28.05 103.70
N GLY A 68 8.56 -26.77 104.11
CA GLY A 68 9.52 -25.78 103.65
C GLY A 68 9.31 -25.38 102.19
N ASN A 69 10.38 -25.27 101.40
CA ASN A 69 10.29 -24.80 100.02
C ASN A 69 9.88 -25.93 99.06
N ILE A 70 8.82 -25.72 98.30
CA ILE A 70 8.30 -26.66 97.29
C ILE A 70 8.46 -26.02 95.92
N THR A 71 9.35 -26.58 95.09
CA THR A 71 9.61 -26.08 93.73
C THR A 71 9.01 -27.02 92.70
N VAL A 72 8.16 -26.50 91.82
CA VAL A 72 7.49 -27.27 90.75
C VAL A 72 7.65 -26.57 89.40
N ALA A 73 7.71 -27.35 88.33
CA ALA A 73 7.62 -26.86 86.96
C ALA A 73 6.16 -26.59 86.60
N GLY A 74 5.92 -25.60 85.74
CA GLY A 74 4.58 -25.35 85.21
C GLY A 74 4.16 -26.47 84.25
N ILE A 75 2.87 -26.77 84.22
CA ILE A 75 2.27 -27.71 83.26
C ILE A 75 1.39 -26.90 82.31
N ASP A 76 1.61 -27.07 81.01
CA ASP A 76 0.86 -26.38 79.97
C ASP A 76 -0.35 -27.20 79.52
N ASP A 77 -1.52 -26.55 79.52
CA ASP A 77 -2.71 -27.00 78.82
C ASP A 77 -2.92 -26.10 77.59
N ILE A 78 -2.94 -26.68 76.40
CA ILE A 78 -2.89 -25.94 75.11
C ILE A 78 -4.22 -26.12 74.38
N ASP A 79 -4.97 -25.03 74.23
CA ASP A 79 -6.15 -24.95 73.36
C ASP A 79 -5.75 -24.44 71.97
N GLN A 80 -5.72 -25.35 71.00
CA GLN A 80 -5.46 -25.09 69.57
C GLN A 80 -6.72 -25.21 68.71
N SER A 81 -7.91 -25.00 69.28
CA SER A 81 -9.17 -25.01 68.51
C SER A 81 -9.20 -23.97 67.39
N ASN A 82 -8.44 -22.87 67.55
CA ASN A 82 -8.11 -21.92 66.50
C ASN A 82 -6.57 -21.85 66.35
N PRO A 83 -5.98 -22.35 65.25
CA PRO A 83 -4.52 -22.33 65.07
C PRO A 83 -3.93 -20.91 65.00
N CYS A 84 -4.77 -19.91 64.70
CA CYS A 84 -4.39 -18.50 64.63
C CYS A 84 -4.70 -17.71 65.90
N ASN A 85 -5.24 -18.40 66.91
CA ASN A 85 -5.44 -17.85 68.25
C ASN A 85 -5.37 -18.98 69.26
N VAL A 86 -4.14 -19.43 69.54
CA VAL A 86 -3.86 -20.51 70.49
C VAL A 86 -3.82 -19.93 71.91
N ILE A 87 -4.45 -20.61 72.87
CA ILE A 87 -4.44 -20.22 74.28
C ILE A 87 -3.72 -21.31 75.08
N ILE A 88 -2.69 -20.94 75.81
CA ILE A 88 -1.96 -21.84 76.72
C ILE A 88 -2.25 -21.42 78.15
N THR A 89 -2.78 -22.35 78.95
CA THR A 89 -2.95 -22.17 80.40
C THR A 89 -1.84 -22.92 81.13
N ARG A 90 -0.87 -22.18 81.66
CA ARG A 90 0.26 -22.73 82.41
C ARG A 90 -0.05 -22.76 83.90
N THR A 91 -0.08 -23.95 84.50
CA THR A 91 -0.47 -24.14 85.91
C THR A 91 0.70 -24.68 86.74
N TRP A 92 0.93 -24.09 87.92
CA TRP A 92 1.83 -24.63 88.94
C TRP A 92 1.00 -25.11 90.11
N THR A 93 1.12 -26.40 90.44
CA THR A 93 0.44 -27.02 91.58
C THR A 93 1.49 -27.44 92.60
N PHE A 94 1.46 -26.82 93.77
CA PHE A 94 2.34 -27.13 94.90
C PHE A 94 1.60 -28.08 95.82
N THR A 95 2.20 -29.22 96.13
CA THR A 95 1.66 -30.19 97.07
C THR A 95 2.71 -30.46 98.13
N ASP A 96 2.35 -30.26 99.40
CA ASP A 96 3.23 -30.58 100.53
C ASP A 96 3.32 -32.10 100.77
N ASN A 97 4.08 -32.50 101.79
CA ASN A 97 4.22 -33.91 102.15
C ASN A 97 2.93 -34.53 102.72
N CYS A 98 1.94 -33.70 103.06
CA CYS A 98 0.65 -34.07 103.66
C CYS A 98 -0.51 -34.12 102.66
N GLY A 99 -0.25 -33.73 101.42
CA GLY A 99 -1.23 -33.72 100.35
C GLY A 99 -2.06 -32.44 100.30
N ASN A 100 -1.79 -31.43 101.12
CA ASN A 100 -2.43 -30.13 100.95
C ASN A 100 -1.82 -29.44 99.73
N SER A 101 -2.67 -28.77 98.95
CA SER A 101 -2.24 -28.19 97.69
C SER A 101 -2.75 -26.78 97.46
N SER A 102 -1.93 -25.96 96.81
CA SER A 102 -2.32 -24.69 96.23
C SER A 102 -1.88 -24.62 94.77
N SER A 103 -2.56 -23.80 93.97
CA SER A 103 -2.24 -23.66 92.55
C SER A 103 -2.37 -22.21 92.09
N ILE A 104 -1.52 -21.84 91.14
CA ILE A 104 -1.61 -20.59 90.38
C ILE A 104 -1.48 -20.88 88.89
N ALA A 105 -2.05 -20.00 88.06
CA ALA A 105 -2.01 -20.14 86.61
C ALA A 105 -1.63 -18.83 85.92
N GLN A 106 -1.02 -18.96 84.75
CA GLN A 106 -0.71 -17.90 83.79
C GLN A 106 -1.42 -18.24 82.47
N VAL A 107 -2.00 -17.24 81.81
CA VAL A 107 -2.54 -17.39 80.46
C VAL A 107 -1.55 -16.80 79.45
N ILE A 108 -1.22 -17.57 78.43
CA ILE A 108 -0.40 -17.16 77.28
C ILE A 108 -1.28 -17.22 76.04
N THR A 109 -1.30 -16.14 75.26
CA THR A 109 -2.05 -16.06 74.00
C THR A 109 -1.08 -16.03 72.83
N VAL A 110 -1.30 -16.86 71.82
CA VAL A 110 -0.50 -16.88 70.60
C VAL A 110 -1.40 -16.52 69.43
N THR A 111 -1.14 -15.37 68.80
CA THR A 111 -1.94 -14.86 67.69
C THR A 111 -1.01 -14.29 66.63
N ASP A 112 -1.02 -14.90 65.45
CA ASP A 112 -0.26 -14.38 64.32
C ASP A 112 -1.03 -13.24 63.65
N THR A 113 -0.41 -12.05 63.63
CA THR A 113 -0.97 -10.85 63.01
C THR A 113 -0.01 -10.23 62.00
N THR A 114 1.14 -10.84 61.80
CA THR A 114 2.19 -10.31 60.94
C THR A 114 2.01 -10.90 59.55
N ALA A 115 1.97 -10.04 58.54
CA ALA A 115 1.89 -10.52 57.16
C ALA A 115 3.28 -11.00 56.67
N PRO A 116 3.33 -11.94 55.71
CA PRO A 116 4.57 -12.37 55.10
C PRO A 116 5.36 -11.19 54.51
N VAL A 117 6.68 -11.21 54.60
CA VAL A 117 7.53 -10.20 53.96
C VAL A 117 7.70 -10.53 52.48
N ALA A 118 6.96 -9.81 51.63
CA ALA A 118 7.04 -9.97 50.18
C ALA A 118 8.41 -9.53 49.62
N PRO A 119 9.00 -10.29 48.68
CA PRO A 119 10.25 -9.89 48.03
C PRO A 119 10.01 -8.75 47.02
N ASN A 120 11.07 -8.09 46.58
CA ASN A 120 10.97 -7.14 45.46
C ASN A 120 10.46 -7.87 44.21
N ALA A 121 9.46 -7.28 43.54
CA ALA A 121 9.04 -7.75 42.24
C ALA A 121 10.18 -7.62 41.21
N PRO A 122 10.16 -8.42 40.13
CA PRO A 122 11.00 -8.15 38.97
C PRO A 122 10.75 -6.74 38.42
N ALA A 123 11.76 -6.17 37.77
CA ALA A 123 11.63 -4.84 37.14
C ALA A 123 10.56 -4.85 36.04
N ASN A 124 9.96 -3.68 35.80
CA ASN A 124 9.01 -3.51 34.70
C ASN A 124 9.70 -3.79 33.35
N MET A 125 8.94 -4.31 32.38
CA MET A 125 9.45 -4.71 31.08
C MET A 125 8.55 -4.20 29.95
N THR A 126 9.11 -4.08 28.75
CA THR A 126 8.39 -3.72 27.54
C THR A 126 8.64 -4.78 26.46
N TYR A 127 7.60 -5.15 25.73
CA TYR A 127 7.64 -6.05 24.59
C TYR A 127 6.90 -5.42 23.40
N GLU A 128 7.20 -5.88 22.20
CA GLU A 128 6.43 -5.46 21.01
C GLU A 128 5.18 -6.32 20.86
N CYS A 129 5.32 -7.64 20.99
CA CYS A 129 4.22 -8.59 20.79
C CYS A 129 3.78 -9.27 22.09
N ILE A 130 2.47 -9.55 22.19
CA ILE A 130 1.89 -10.20 23.38
C ILE A 130 2.43 -11.62 23.59
N ASP A 131 2.72 -12.33 22.49
CA ASP A 131 3.22 -13.70 22.51
C ASP A 131 4.68 -13.80 22.99
N ASP A 132 5.41 -12.69 22.99
CA ASP A 132 6.78 -12.62 23.51
C ASP A 132 6.82 -12.43 25.04
N VAL A 133 5.68 -12.12 25.66
CA VAL A 133 5.60 -11.92 27.11
C VAL A 133 5.81 -13.26 27.82
N PRO A 134 6.86 -13.42 28.65
CA PRO A 134 7.11 -14.67 29.34
C PRO A 134 6.05 -14.93 30.40
N VAL A 135 5.73 -16.21 30.60
CA VAL A 135 4.85 -16.68 31.68
C VAL A 135 5.34 -16.21 33.04
N ALA A 136 4.41 -16.00 33.97
CA ALA A 136 4.71 -15.56 35.32
C ALA A 136 5.64 -16.54 36.04
N GLY A 137 6.78 -16.05 36.52
CA GLY A 137 7.66 -16.78 37.42
C GLY A 137 7.08 -16.88 38.85
N ASN A 138 7.73 -17.69 39.68
CA ASN A 138 7.40 -17.79 41.10
C ASN A 138 8.23 -16.79 41.92
N LEU A 139 7.61 -16.23 42.96
CA LEU A 139 8.31 -15.47 44.01
C LEU A 139 8.09 -16.15 45.36
N THR A 140 8.98 -15.91 46.32
CA THR A 140 8.89 -16.46 47.68
C THR A 140 8.97 -15.34 48.71
N ALA A 141 7.94 -15.24 49.54
CA ALA A 141 7.91 -14.40 50.74
C ALA A 141 8.30 -15.24 51.97
N VAL A 142 8.72 -14.57 53.04
CA VAL A 142 9.04 -15.21 54.31
C VAL A 142 8.18 -14.61 55.41
N ASP A 143 7.46 -15.48 56.11
CA ASP A 143 6.65 -15.17 57.27
C ASP A 143 7.35 -15.59 58.56
N ASN A 144 7.08 -14.90 59.68
CA ASN A 144 7.73 -15.18 60.96
C ASN A 144 7.27 -16.51 61.58
N CYS A 145 6.03 -16.95 61.33
CA CYS A 145 5.49 -18.19 61.89
C CYS A 145 5.34 -19.30 60.84
N THR A 146 4.77 -18.98 59.66
CA THR A 146 4.52 -19.94 58.56
C THR A 146 5.81 -20.30 57.80
N GLY A 147 6.81 -19.41 57.81
CA GLY A 147 8.05 -19.58 57.06
C GLY A 147 7.92 -19.22 55.58
N ASN A 148 8.48 -20.03 54.67
CA ASN A 148 8.57 -19.69 53.25
C ASN A 148 7.26 -19.95 52.50
N ILE A 149 6.73 -18.93 51.81
CA ILE A 149 5.50 -19.00 51.01
C ILE A 149 5.85 -18.71 49.55
N THR A 150 5.71 -19.69 48.67
CA THR A 150 6.00 -19.56 47.23
C THR A 150 4.72 -19.54 46.41
N VAL A 151 4.54 -18.49 45.59
CA VAL A 151 3.35 -18.33 44.72
C VAL A 151 3.77 -17.98 43.29
N GLY A 152 2.95 -18.38 42.32
CA GLY A 152 3.05 -17.92 40.94
C GLY A 152 2.37 -16.57 40.74
N GLY A 153 2.86 -15.77 39.80
CA GLY A 153 2.24 -14.47 39.48
C GLY A 153 0.93 -14.66 38.71
N ILE A 154 -0.03 -13.79 38.98
CA ILE A 154 -1.31 -13.74 38.25
C ILE A 154 -1.32 -12.47 37.40
N ASP A 155 -1.62 -12.63 36.11
CA ASP A 155 -1.68 -11.53 35.15
C ASP A 155 -3.10 -10.97 35.06
N ASN A 156 -3.20 -9.65 35.21
CA ASN A 156 -4.37 -8.87 34.83
C ASN A 156 -4.03 -8.04 33.59
N ILE A 157 -4.74 -8.28 32.49
CA ILE A 157 -4.45 -7.67 31.17
C ILE A 157 -5.46 -6.55 30.91
N ASP A 158 -4.96 -5.33 30.74
CA ASP A 158 -5.71 -4.21 30.18
C ASP A 158 -5.39 -4.10 28.68
N ASN A 159 -6.36 -4.48 27.84
CA ASN A 159 -6.27 -4.41 26.38
C ASN A 159 -7.23 -3.36 25.77
N THR A 160 -7.66 -2.37 26.58
CA THR A 160 -8.55 -1.31 26.11
C THR A 160 -7.98 -0.54 24.91
N ASN A 161 -6.65 -0.43 24.85
CA ASN A 161 -5.91 -0.08 23.64
C ASN A 161 -5.13 -1.31 23.13
N PRO A 162 -5.55 -1.96 22.02
CA PRO A 162 -4.84 -3.11 21.45
C PRO A 162 -3.38 -2.84 21.09
N CYS A 163 -3.02 -1.58 20.84
CA CYS A 163 -1.67 -1.15 20.47
C CYS A 163 -0.83 -0.67 21.65
N ASN A 164 -1.41 -0.69 22.85
CA ASN A 164 -0.70 -0.42 24.09
C ASN A 164 -1.38 -1.23 25.20
N VAL A 165 -1.06 -2.52 25.26
CA VAL A 165 -1.58 -3.45 26.25
C VAL A 165 -0.75 -3.33 27.52
N ILE A 166 -1.40 -3.22 28.68
CA ILE A 166 -0.73 -3.15 29.98
C ILE A 166 -1.07 -4.41 30.77
N ILE A 167 -0.06 -5.19 31.14
CA ILE A 167 -0.20 -6.36 31.98
C ILE A 167 0.30 -6.02 33.39
N THR A 168 -0.58 -6.16 34.38
CA THR A 168 -0.21 -6.05 35.79
C THR A 168 -0.09 -7.44 36.38
N ARG A 169 1.14 -7.88 36.61
CA ARG A 169 1.45 -9.18 37.23
C ARG A 169 1.56 -9.03 38.73
N THR A 170 0.78 -9.80 39.47
CA THR A 170 0.67 -9.71 40.93
C THR A 170 1.01 -11.05 41.59
N TRP A 171 1.88 -11.03 42.60
CA TRP A 171 2.13 -12.15 43.50
C TRP A 171 1.51 -11.81 44.84
N THR A 172 0.52 -12.59 45.28
CA THR A 172 -0.13 -12.42 46.58
C THR A 172 0.29 -13.56 47.50
N PHE A 173 0.92 -13.22 48.62
CA PHE A 173 1.34 -14.17 49.65
C PHE A 173 0.33 -14.12 50.79
N THR A 174 -0.06 -15.28 51.29
CA THR A 174 -1.00 -15.43 52.41
C THR A 174 -0.42 -16.47 53.34
N ASP A 175 -0.25 -16.10 54.61
CA ASP A 175 0.16 -17.04 55.66
C ASP A 175 -0.99 -17.98 56.05
N ASP A 176 -0.73 -18.88 57.01
CA ASP A 176 -1.73 -19.84 57.50
C ASP A 176 -2.89 -19.15 58.25
N CYS A 177 -2.72 -17.88 58.65
CA CYS A 177 -3.68 -17.08 59.42
C CYS A 177 -4.44 -16.03 58.62
N GLY A 178 -4.19 -15.96 57.31
CA GLY A 178 -4.86 -15.06 56.39
C GLY A 178 -4.26 -13.66 56.33
N ASN A 179 -3.11 -13.38 56.96
CA ASN A 179 -2.42 -12.12 56.75
C ASN A 179 -1.75 -12.14 55.37
N THR A 180 -1.86 -11.03 54.64
CA THR A 180 -1.46 -10.97 53.23
C THR A 180 -0.50 -9.85 52.93
N SER A 181 0.42 -10.11 52.00
CA SER A 181 1.25 -9.11 51.34
C SER A 181 1.32 -9.38 49.84
N SER A 182 1.76 -8.40 49.06
CA SER A 182 1.83 -8.55 47.61
C SER A 182 2.97 -7.77 46.98
N SER A 183 3.46 -8.29 45.86
CA SER A 183 4.40 -7.60 44.96
C SER A 183 3.79 -7.51 43.56
N THR A 184 4.07 -6.42 42.85
CA THR A 184 3.51 -6.18 41.50
C THR A 184 4.59 -5.79 40.50
N GLN A 185 4.41 -6.24 39.26
CA GLN A 185 5.22 -5.88 38.10
C GLN A 185 4.29 -5.36 37.00
N THR A 186 4.69 -4.28 36.32
CA THR A 186 4.00 -3.79 35.13
C THR A 186 4.79 -4.20 33.88
N ILE A 187 4.09 -4.82 32.92
CA ILE A 187 4.63 -5.15 31.60
C ILE A 187 3.82 -4.38 30.57
N THR A 188 4.50 -3.64 29.70
CA THR A 188 3.87 -2.87 28.61
C THR A 188 4.12 -3.59 27.29
N VAL A 189 3.09 -3.78 26.47
CA VAL A 189 3.20 -4.34 25.13
C VAL A 189 2.75 -3.29 24.13
N THR A 190 3.67 -2.86 23.27
CA THR A 190 3.43 -1.79 22.29
C THR A 190 4.12 -2.15 20.99
N ASP A 191 3.33 -2.37 19.95
CA ASP A 191 3.84 -2.58 18.61
C ASP A 191 4.29 -1.25 18.01
N THR A 192 5.57 -1.18 17.64
CA THR A 192 6.19 0.02 17.03
C THR A 192 6.83 -0.28 15.68
N THR A 193 6.73 -1.52 15.21
CA THR A 193 7.41 -1.98 14.02
C THR A 193 6.39 -1.96 12.87
N ALA A 194 6.78 -1.37 11.74
CA ALA A 194 5.91 -1.37 10.57
C ALA A 194 6.08 -2.67 9.77
N PRO A 195 5.02 -3.10 9.04
CA PRO A 195 5.11 -4.28 8.19
C PRO A 195 6.22 -4.18 7.14
N VAL A 196 6.79 -5.33 6.78
CA VAL A 196 7.88 -5.46 5.81
C VAL A 196 7.45 -6.23 4.57
N LEU A 197 7.92 -5.79 3.40
CA LEU A 197 7.75 -6.50 2.13
C LEU A 197 8.57 -7.79 2.14
N ILE A 198 7.93 -8.92 1.86
CA ILE A 198 8.57 -10.24 1.76
C ILE A 198 8.59 -10.82 0.34
N SER A 199 7.87 -10.18 -0.59
CA SER A 199 7.92 -10.52 -2.01
C SER A 199 9.01 -9.70 -2.71
N ASP A 200 9.57 -10.24 -3.79
CA ASP A 200 10.50 -9.47 -4.63
C ASP A 200 9.72 -8.36 -5.35
N LEU A 201 10.26 -7.14 -5.32
CA LEU A 201 9.76 -6.00 -6.08
C LEU A 201 10.91 -5.41 -6.89
N ASP A 202 10.77 -5.43 -8.21
CA ASP A 202 11.63 -4.64 -9.06
C ASP A 202 11.20 -3.18 -8.99
N THR A 203 12.07 -2.31 -8.48
CA THR A 203 11.74 -0.91 -8.22
C THR A 203 11.79 -0.05 -9.47
N GLU A 204 12.51 -0.50 -10.52
CA GLU A 204 12.65 0.23 -11.79
C GLU A 204 12.45 -0.73 -12.97
N VAL A 205 11.38 -0.53 -13.74
CA VAL A 205 11.05 -1.39 -14.88
C VAL A 205 10.93 -0.55 -16.14
N SER A 206 11.58 -0.95 -17.24
CA SER A 206 11.38 -0.32 -18.55
C SER A 206 10.34 -1.10 -19.35
N VAL A 207 9.30 -0.41 -19.82
CA VAL A 207 8.22 -0.98 -20.64
C VAL A 207 7.90 -0.07 -21.82
N SER A 208 7.26 -0.63 -22.84
CA SER A 208 6.63 0.15 -23.91
C SER A 208 5.22 0.55 -23.48
N CYS A 209 4.72 1.70 -23.95
CA CYS A 209 3.33 2.12 -23.73
C CYS A 209 2.32 1.05 -24.18
N ALA A 210 2.66 0.22 -25.17
CA ALA A 210 1.80 -0.86 -25.68
C ALA A 210 1.82 -2.13 -24.81
N ASN A 211 2.71 -2.21 -23.81
CA ASN A 211 2.89 -3.39 -22.98
C ASN A 211 3.12 -3.04 -21.50
N VAL A 212 2.35 -2.07 -21.00
CA VAL A 212 2.28 -1.79 -19.57
C VAL A 212 1.53 -2.95 -18.88
N HIS A 213 2.22 -3.69 -18.01
CA HIS A 213 1.62 -4.79 -17.25
C HIS A 213 0.90 -4.29 -16.01
N ASP A 214 -0.11 -5.05 -15.54
CA ASP A 214 -0.79 -4.80 -14.26
C ASP A 214 0.19 -4.75 -13.08
N ALA A 215 -0.21 -4.07 -12.01
CA ALA A 215 0.57 -3.99 -10.77
C ALA A 215 0.79 -5.39 -10.17
N PRO A 216 2.01 -5.74 -9.72
CA PRO A 216 2.26 -7.02 -9.07
C PRO A 216 1.52 -7.12 -7.73
N ASN A 217 1.05 -8.33 -7.40
CA ASN A 217 0.55 -8.62 -6.06
C ASN A 217 1.74 -8.79 -5.10
N LEU A 218 1.82 -7.94 -4.08
CA LEU A 218 2.89 -7.97 -3.09
C LEU A 218 2.39 -8.57 -1.77
N ASN A 219 3.22 -9.38 -1.13
CA ASN A 219 2.97 -9.91 0.21
C ASN A 219 3.85 -9.19 1.23
N PHE A 220 3.28 -8.93 2.41
CA PHE A 220 3.92 -8.27 3.52
C PHE A 220 3.71 -9.08 4.79
N GLU A 221 4.66 -9.02 5.70
CA GLU A 221 4.59 -9.62 7.02
C GLU A 221 4.90 -8.58 8.09
N ASP A 222 4.37 -8.80 9.28
CA ASP A 222 4.61 -7.97 10.45
C ASP A 222 4.95 -8.88 11.63
N ASN A 223 5.71 -8.38 12.60
CA ASN A 223 6.17 -9.18 13.74
C ASN A 223 5.05 -9.48 14.74
N CYS A 224 4.07 -8.60 14.91
CA CYS A 224 3.02 -8.75 15.91
C CYS A 224 1.63 -8.97 15.30
N THR A 225 1.41 -8.56 14.06
CA THR A 225 0.09 -8.56 13.42
C THR A 225 0.05 -9.43 12.16
N SER A 226 -0.91 -10.35 12.06
CA SER A 226 -1.07 -11.14 10.82
C SER A 226 -1.83 -10.41 9.71
N ASN A 227 -2.59 -9.38 10.07
CA ASN A 227 -3.47 -8.64 9.16
C ASN A 227 -2.92 -7.22 8.95
N VAL A 228 -2.31 -7.00 7.79
CA VAL A 228 -1.83 -5.69 7.37
C VAL A 228 -2.86 -5.01 6.45
N ASN A 229 -2.93 -3.69 6.51
CA ASN A 229 -3.71 -2.86 5.63
C ASN A 229 -2.82 -2.36 4.48
N ILE A 230 -3.23 -2.61 3.23
CA ILE A 230 -2.48 -2.24 2.03
C ILE A 230 -3.31 -1.25 1.22
N VAL A 231 -2.75 -0.07 0.99
CA VAL A 231 -3.33 0.96 0.12
C VAL A 231 -2.42 1.10 -1.10
N PHE A 232 -2.99 0.83 -2.28
CA PHE A 232 -2.32 0.96 -3.56
C PHE A 232 -2.75 2.25 -4.25
N ASP A 233 -1.77 3.01 -4.75
CA ASP A 233 -1.97 4.22 -5.54
C ASP A 233 -1.08 4.16 -6.79
N GLU A 234 -1.64 4.56 -7.93
CA GLU A 234 -0.93 4.62 -9.22
C GLU A 234 -1.13 5.99 -9.84
N THR A 235 -0.02 6.60 -10.24
CA THR A 235 0.00 7.88 -10.95
C THR A 235 0.84 7.76 -12.21
N ASN A 236 0.58 8.59 -13.20
CA ASN A 236 1.40 8.68 -14.39
C ASN A 236 1.74 10.14 -14.72
N THR A 237 2.86 10.36 -15.39
CA THR A 237 3.34 11.67 -15.80
C THR A 237 3.06 11.97 -17.28
N PHE A 238 2.13 11.23 -17.91
CA PHE A 238 1.82 11.41 -19.32
C PHE A 238 1.18 12.78 -19.53
N ASP A 239 1.70 13.54 -20.50
CA ASP A 239 1.20 14.85 -20.90
C ASP A 239 0.88 14.79 -22.39
N GLU A 240 -0.41 14.87 -22.73
CA GLU A 240 -0.89 14.85 -24.12
C GLU A 240 -0.35 16.01 -24.98
N THR A 241 0.20 17.06 -24.36
CA THR A 241 0.82 18.20 -25.05
C THR A 241 2.32 18.03 -25.29
N ILE A 242 2.97 17.07 -24.61
CA ILE A 242 4.40 16.80 -24.67
C ILE A 242 4.61 15.31 -24.97
N LEU A 243 4.78 14.99 -26.25
CA LEU A 243 4.96 13.63 -26.74
C LEU A 243 6.38 13.11 -26.47
N THR A 244 6.63 12.74 -25.22
CA THR A 244 7.88 12.10 -24.78
C THR A 244 7.60 10.90 -23.89
N ASP A 245 8.63 10.08 -23.66
CA ASP A 245 8.60 9.03 -22.64
C ASP A 245 8.10 9.60 -21.30
N TYR A 246 7.34 8.78 -20.57
CA TYR A 246 6.71 9.16 -19.32
C TYR A 246 6.88 8.06 -18.28
N GLN A 247 6.53 8.36 -17.04
CA GLN A 247 6.64 7.43 -15.94
C GLN A 247 5.27 7.05 -15.40
N ILE A 248 5.13 5.79 -15.02
CA ILE A 248 4.07 5.33 -14.13
C ILE A 248 4.70 5.05 -12.77
N ILE A 249 4.19 5.69 -11.72
CA ILE A 249 4.67 5.52 -10.35
C ILE A 249 3.58 4.80 -9.56
N ARG A 250 3.92 3.60 -9.10
CA ARG A 250 3.10 2.75 -8.24
C ARG A 250 3.59 2.86 -6.81
N THR A 251 2.68 3.11 -5.88
CA THR A 251 2.98 3.20 -4.45
C THR A 251 2.10 2.27 -3.65
N TRP A 252 2.72 1.37 -2.88
CA TRP A 252 2.05 0.57 -1.86
C TRP A 252 2.35 1.17 -0.50
N THR A 253 1.32 1.66 0.16
CA THR A 253 1.39 2.12 1.55
C THR A 253 0.83 1.02 2.43
N VAL A 254 1.65 0.46 3.31
CA VAL A 254 1.29 -0.70 4.14
C VAL A 254 1.39 -0.33 5.60
N SER A 255 0.29 -0.52 6.32
CA SER A 255 0.20 -0.26 7.75
C SER A 255 -0.30 -1.48 8.52
N ASP A 256 0.13 -1.61 9.77
CA ASP A 256 -0.44 -2.59 10.71
C ASP A 256 -1.72 -2.06 11.39
N ALA A 257 -2.24 -2.82 12.36
CA ALA A 257 -3.41 -2.42 13.16
C ALA A 257 -3.13 -1.23 14.09
N CYS A 258 -1.85 -0.92 14.34
CA CYS A 258 -1.37 0.11 15.24
C CYS A 258 -0.95 1.41 14.55
N GLY A 259 -1.03 1.43 13.23
CA GLY A 259 -0.70 2.58 12.39
C GLY A 259 0.79 2.73 12.12
N ASN A 260 1.62 1.72 12.43
CA ASN A 260 3.00 1.69 11.96
C ASN A 260 2.98 1.43 10.46
N GLU A 261 3.63 2.29 9.67
CA GLU A 261 3.48 2.33 8.22
C GLU A 261 4.83 2.33 7.49
N ASN A 262 4.90 1.58 6.39
CA ASN A 262 5.97 1.65 5.40
C ASN A 262 5.39 1.93 4.00
N LYS A 263 6.22 2.51 3.13
CA LYS A 263 5.89 2.76 1.72
C LYS A 263 6.90 2.12 0.79
N TYR A 264 6.38 1.49 -0.24
CA TYR A 264 7.15 0.84 -1.29
C TYR A 264 6.73 1.44 -2.63
N THR A 265 7.71 1.74 -3.49
CA THR A 265 7.47 2.37 -4.78
C THR A 265 8.09 1.57 -5.91
N GLN A 266 7.38 1.50 -7.04
CA GLN A 266 7.88 1.00 -8.31
C GLN A 266 7.70 2.10 -9.35
N THR A 267 8.76 2.39 -10.09
CA THR A 267 8.76 3.31 -11.22
C THR A 267 8.85 2.51 -12.50
N LEU A 268 7.88 2.71 -13.40
CA LEU A 268 7.91 2.19 -14.75
C LEU A 268 8.34 3.32 -15.67
N GLU A 269 9.49 3.17 -16.33
CA GLU A 269 9.93 4.04 -17.41
C GLU A 269 9.25 3.57 -18.70
N VAL A 270 8.26 4.34 -19.17
CA VAL A 270 7.42 3.98 -20.31
C VAL A 270 7.93 4.67 -21.57
N SER A 271 8.44 3.88 -22.52
CA SER A 271 8.82 4.39 -23.84
C SER A 271 7.59 4.68 -24.68
N LEU A 272 7.54 5.88 -25.26
CA LEU A 272 6.48 6.30 -26.14
C LEU A 272 6.69 5.70 -27.53
N ASP A 273 5.89 4.70 -27.90
CA ASP A 273 5.96 4.07 -29.20
C ASP A 273 4.89 4.63 -30.15
N GLU A 274 5.23 4.79 -31.42
CA GLU A 274 4.28 5.12 -32.49
C GLU A 274 3.70 3.83 -33.07
N VAL A 275 2.38 3.68 -32.97
CA VAL A 275 1.65 2.62 -33.65
C VAL A 275 1.17 3.15 -35.00
N VAL A 276 1.76 2.67 -36.09
CA VAL A 276 1.46 3.14 -37.46
C VAL A 276 0.45 2.22 -38.14
N THR A 277 -0.62 2.81 -38.66
CA THR A 277 -1.63 2.16 -39.51
C THR A 277 -1.66 2.84 -40.87
N GLU A 278 -1.69 2.08 -41.96
CA GLU A 278 -1.81 2.61 -43.32
C GLU A 278 -3.14 2.15 -43.95
N ILE A 279 -3.85 3.09 -44.55
CA ILE A 279 -5.16 2.87 -45.19
C ILE A 279 -5.11 3.47 -46.58
N VAL A 280 -5.42 2.65 -47.58
CA VAL A 280 -5.61 3.11 -48.95
C VAL A 280 -7.12 3.30 -49.15
N ALA A 281 -7.54 4.56 -49.28
CA ALA A 281 -8.92 4.93 -49.57
C ALA A 281 -9.22 4.83 -51.08
N ASP A 282 -10.49 4.76 -51.42
CA ASP A 282 -10.93 4.71 -52.81
C ASP A 282 -10.58 6.00 -53.56
N ASP A 283 -10.16 5.86 -54.82
CA ASP A 283 -9.91 6.98 -55.72
C ASP A 283 -11.16 7.86 -55.87
N LYS A 284 -10.97 9.18 -55.92
CA LYS A 284 -12.06 10.15 -56.09
C LYS A 284 -11.79 11.08 -57.25
N CYS A 285 -12.87 11.56 -57.86
CA CYS A 285 -12.76 12.68 -58.77
C CYS A 285 -12.69 14.01 -58.01
N PHE A 286 -11.98 14.97 -58.59
CA PHE A 286 -11.84 16.29 -57.96
C PHE A 286 -13.19 17.01 -57.78
N ASP A 287 -14.23 16.68 -58.57
CA ASP A 287 -15.57 17.26 -58.50
C ASP A 287 -16.61 16.40 -57.75
N ASP A 288 -16.21 15.27 -57.15
CA ASP A 288 -17.09 14.39 -56.34
C ASP A 288 -17.56 15.04 -55.01
N GLY A 289 -17.04 16.23 -54.70
CA GLY A 289 -17.36 16.97 -53.47
C GLY A 289 -16.30 16.81 -52.39
N VAL A 290 -16.70 17.15 -51.16
CA VAL A 290 -15.81 17.07 -49.99
C VAL A 290 -15.75 15.64 -49.45
N VAL A 291 -14.59 15.26 -48.92
CA VAL A 291 -14.32 13.95 -48.31
C VAL A 291 -14.13 14.14 -46.81
N ASP A 292 -14.88 13.38 -46.01
CA ASP A 292 -14.65 13.31 -44.57
C ASP A 292 -13.71 12.15 -44.27
N LEU A 293 -12.50 12.49 -43.78
CA LEU A 293 -11.43 11.54 -43.53
C LEU A 293 -11.71 10.61 -42.33
N ASN A 294 -12.58 11.00 -41.40
CA ASN A 294 -12.92 10.18 -40.24
C ASN A 294 -13.65 8.88 -40.64
N GLN A 295 -14.22 8.83 -41.85
CA GLN A 295 -14.89 7.64 -42.38
C GLN A 295 -13.94 6.45 -42.58
N TYR A 296 -12.66 6.73 -42.77
CA TYR A 296 -11.64 5.71 -43.01
C TYR A 296 -10.99 5.20 -41.73
N LEU A 297 -11.19 5.89 -40.60
CA LEU A 297 -10.61 5.49 -39.32
C LEU A 297 -11.34 4.26 -38.76
N GLN A 298 -10.56 3.26 -38.33
CA GLN A 298 -11.08 2.07 -37.65
C GLN A 298 -11.09 2.24 -36.12
N THR A 299 -11.06 3.48 -35.63
CA THR A 299 -11.05 3.82 -34.20
C THR A 299 -12.28 4.63 -33.81
N ALA A 300 -12.74 4.44 -32.57
CA ALA A 300 -13.78 5.26 -31.97
C ALA A 300 -13.24 6.61 -31.43
N ASN A 301 -11.92 6.72 -31.27
CA ASN A 301 -11.26 7.93 -30.80
C ASN A 301 -11.05 8.90 -31.99
N LEU A 302 -11.91 9.91 -32.06
CA LEU A 302 -11.91 10.94 -33.11
C LEU A 302 -11.35 12.29 -32.64
N THR A 303 -10.65 12.36 -31.50
CA THR A 303 -10.14 13.62 -30.94
C THR A 303 -8.80 14.08 -31.55
N GLY A 304 -8.18 13.24 -32.37
CA GLY A 304 -6.90 13.52 -33.01
C GLY A 304 -6.95 14.58 -34.09
N VAL A 305 -5.78 14.88 -34.62
CA VAL A 305 -5.56 15.94 -35.61
C VAL A 305 -5.17 15.34 -36.95
N TRP A 306 -5.80 15.84 -38.01
CA TRP A 306 -5.44 15.55 -39.39
C TRP A 306 -4.44 16.57 -39.91
N GLU A 307 -3.41 16.07 -40.60
CA GLU A 307 -2.51 16.89 -41.41
C GLU A 307 -2.40 16.30 -42.83
N MET A 308 -2.26 17.18 -43.83
CA MET A 308 -1.92 16.78 -45.20
C MET A 308 -0.40 16.71 -45.30
N VAL A 309 0.12 15.50 -45.48
CA VAL A 309 1.57 15.23 -45.59
C VAL A 309 2.04 15.35 -47.03
N GLU A 310 1.22 14.89 -47.97
CA GLU A 310 1.50 14.90 -49.40
C GLU A 310 0.25 15.29 -50.20
N GLY A 311 0.44 16.02 -51.30
CA GLY A 311 -0.63 16.45 -52.21
C GLY A 311 -0.48 17.88 -52.71
N ASN A 312 -1.42 18.32 -53.55
CA ASN A 312 -1.48 19.72 -54.02
C ASN A 312 -2.14 20.62 -52.97
N THR A 313 -1.39 21.63 -52.51
CA THR A 313 -1.77 22.57 -51.45
C THR A 313 -2.91 23.53 -51.82
N GLN A 314 -3.36 23.55 -53.07
CA GLN A 314 -4.58 24.26 -53.45
C GLN A 314 -5.83 23.55 -52.92
N ALA A 315 -5.80 22.23 -52.72
CA ALA A 315 -6.88 21.53 -52.03
C ALA A 315 -6.87 21.88 -50.54
N ILE A 316 -8.06 22.07 -49.96
CA ILE A 316 -8.22 22.58 -48.60
C ILE A 316 -8.49 21.42 -47.65
N LEU A 317 -7.77 21.36 -46.53
CA LEU A 317 -8.07 20.48 -45.41
C LEU A 317 -8.50 21.34 -44.20
N GLU A 318 -9.77 21.24 -43.80
CA GLU A 318 -10.33 21.90 -42.63
C GLU A 318 -10.80 20.87 -41.61
N GLY A 319 -10.01 20.67 -40.54
CA GLY A 319 -10.24 19.58 -39.60
C GLY A 319 -10.14 18.24 -40.30
N ASN A 320 -11.21 17.45 -40.24
CA ASN A 320 -11.35 16.16 -40.93
C ASN A 320 -11.91 16.25 -42.36
N ILE A 321 -12.28 17.44 -42.83
CA ILE A 321 -12.91 17.63 -44.14
C ILE A 321 -11.85 18.04 -45.17
N PHE A 322 -11.59 17.15 -46.11
CA PHE A 322 -10.76 17.38 -47.29
C PHE A 322 -11.62 17.85 -48.47
N ASN A 323 -11.24 18.96 -49.10
CA ASN A 323 -11.95 19.55 -50.22
C ASN A 323 -11.04 19.65 -51.46
N PRO A 324 -11.16 18.71 -52.42
CA PRO A 324 -10.44 18.75 -53.69
C PRO A 324 -11.14 19.60 -54.77
N THR A 325 -12.37 20.10 -54.56
CA THR A 325 -13.16 20.76 -55.61
C THR A 325 -12.65 22.14 -56.02
N VAL A 326 -11.68 22.66 -55.28
CA VAL A 326 -11.02 23.95 -55.54
C VAL A 326 -9.79 23.81 -56.44
N LEU A 327 -9.42 22.58 -56.80
CA LEU A 327 -8.32 22.31 -57.71
C LEU A 327 -8.68 22.80 -59.12
N GLU A 328 -7.79 23.62 -59.68
CA GLU A 328 -7.86 23.98 -61.10
C GLU A 328 -7.36 22.81 -61.95
N LEU A 329 -8.01 22.58 -63.10
CA LEU A 329 -7.58 21.57 -64.05
C LEU A 329 -6.18 21.89 -64.58
N SER A 330 -5.20 21.09 -64.17
CA SER A 330 -3.79 21.15 -64.55
C SER A 330 -3.40 19.97 -65.47
N LEU A 331 -2.11 19.91 -65.84
CA LEU A 331 -1.55 18.76 -66.55
C LEU A 331 -1.69 17.43 -65.78
N ASP A 332 -1.81 17.50 -64.45
CA ASP A 332 -1.95 16.34 -63.57
C ASP A 332 -3.35 15.69 -63.69
N PHE A 333 -4.29 16.37 -64.33
CA PHE A 333 -5.65 15.87 -64.59
C PHE A 333 -5.86 15.41 -66.04
N LYS A 334 -4.78 15.29 -66.83
CA LYS A 334 -4.86 14.73 -68.18
C LYS A 334 -5.28 13.25 -68.14
N PRO A 335 -6.02 12.76 -69.13
CA PRO A 335 -6.28 11.33 -69.26
C PRO A 335 -4.97 10.52 -69.23
N GLY A 336 -4.86 9.57 -68.30
CA GLY A 336 -3.67 8.72 -68.13
C GLY A 336 -2.47 9.38 -67.44
N SER A 337 -2.63 10.57 -66.82
CA SER A 337 -1.59 11.19 -65.98
C SER A 337 -1.41 10.50 -64.62
N GLY A 338 -2.42 9.76 -64.17
CA GLY A 338 -2.45 9.14 -62.85
C GLY A 338 -2.98 10.05 -61.72
N GLY A 339 -3.46 11.27 -62.03
CA GLY A 339 -4.01 12.17 -61.02
C GLY A 339 -2.95 12.74 -60.05
N ILE A 340 -3.41 13.11 -58.86
CA ILE A 340 -2.59 13.60 -57.75
C ILE A 340 -2.81 12.67 -56.56
N ASP A 341 -1.72 12.11 -56.03
CA ASP A 341 -1.76 11.33 -54.81
C ASP A 341 -1.74 12.27 -53.58
N TYR A 342 -2.64 11.98 -52.65
CA TYR A 342 -2.73 12.66 -51.36
C TYR A 342 -2.43 11.68 -50.24
N VAL A 343 -1.65 12.12 -49.25
CA VAL A 343 -1.38 11.38 -48.02
C VAL A 343 -1.76 12.26 -46.84
N PHE A 344 -2.69 11.78 -46.03
CA PHE A 344 -3.13 12.41 -44.80
C PHE A 344 -2.61 11.63 -43.60
N LYS A 345 -2.17 12.32 -42.57
CA LYS A 345 -1.78 11.71 -41.29
C LYS A 345 -2.77 12.13 -40.22
N TYR A 346 -3.34 11.16 -39.55
CA TYR A 346 -4.15 11.32 -38.36
C TYR A 346 -3.32 10.93 -37.15
N THR A 347 -3.14 11.84 -36.20
CA THR A 347 -2.40 11.57 -34.96
C THR A 347 -3.35 11.66 -33.76
N THR A 348 -3.44 10.58 -33.00
CA THR A 348 -4.14 10.52 -31.71
C THR A 348 -3.23 10.05 -30.61
N THR A 349 -3.58 10.40 -29.37
CA THR A 349 -3.07 9.76 -28.17
C THR A 349 -4.18 8.86 -27.61
N ASP A 350 -3.83 7.63 -27.25
CA ASP A 350 -4.73 6.71 -26.55
C ASP A 350 -3.96 5.96 -25.48
N GLU A 351 -4.48 5.95 -24.26
CA GLU A 351 -3.88 5.30 -23.07
C GLU A 351 -2.37 5.61 -22.85
N GLY A 352 -1.88 6.78 -23.30
CA GLY A 352 -0.47 7.16 -23.19
C GLY A 352 0.42 6.73 -24.37
N CYS A 353 -0.12 6.12 -25.41
CA CYS A 353 0.57 5.83 -26.68
C CYS A 353 0.21 6.82 -27.79
N ILE A 354 1.11 6.98 -28.77
CA ILE A 354 0.80 7.67 -30.04
C ILE A 354 0.27 6.66 -31.05
N ASN A 355 -0.92 6.91 -31.56
CA ASN A 355 -1.46 6.22 -32.72
C ASN A 355 -1.40 7.14 -33.94
N VAL A 356 -0.74 6.66 -34.99
CA VAL A 356 -0.60 7.37 -36.27
C VAL A 356 -1.32 6.56 -37.34
N THR A 357 -2.29 7.18 -38.02
CA THR A 357 -2.95 6.56 -39.18
C THR A 357 -2.67 7.39 -40.44
N TYR A 358 -2.05 6.77 -41.44
CA TYR A 358 -1.92 7.35 -42.77
C TYR A 358 -3.09 6.93 -43.64
N VAL A 359 -3.76 7.89 -44.27
CA VAL A 359 -4.77 7.66 -45.30
C VAL A 359 -4.23 8.18 -46.63
N SER A 360 -4.02 7.29 -47.59
CA SER A 360 -3.67 7.66 -48.96
C SER A 360 -4.89 7.57 -49.87
N MET A 361 -5.02 8.52 -50.79
CA MET A 361 -6.04 8.50 -51.85
C MET A 361 -5.54 9.19 -53.11
N ASN A 362 -6.04 8.76 -54.25
CA ASN A 362 -5.78 9.41 -55.52
C ASN A 362 -6.94 10.34 -55.91
N ILE A 363 -6.61 11.56 -56.34
CA ILE A 363 -7.57 12.52 -56.90
C ILE A 363 -7.29 12.71 -58.38
N ASN A 364 -8.26 12.37 -59.23
CA ASN A 364 -8.13 12.45 -60.68
C ASN A 364 -9.34 13.13 -61.34
N ALA A 365 -9.33 13.21 -62.66
CA ALA A 365 -10.41 13.78 -63.47
C ALA A 365 -11.03 12.75 -64.41
N GLU A 366 -10.82 11.45 -64.19
CA GLU A 366 -11.23 10.40 -65.12
C GLU A 366 -12.75 10.24 -65.22
N CYS A 367 -13.51 10.61 -64.20
CA CYS A 367 -14.97 10.61 -64.26
C CYS A 367 -15.58 11.93 -64.72
N THR A 368 -14.76 12.96 -64.96
CA THR A 368 -15.25 14.24 -65.48
C THR A 368 -15.28 14.21 -67.01
N VAL A 369 -16.36 14.74 -67.57
CA VAL A 369 -16.41 14.96 -69.01
C VAL A 369 -15.63 16.25 -69.28
N LEU A 370 -14.35 16.10 -69.63
CA LEU A 370 -13.54 17.23 -70.07
C LEU A 370 -14.19 17.88 -71.31
N PRO A 371 -14.13 19.21 -71.44
CA PRO A 371 -14.68 19.95 -72.58
C PRO A 371 -13.84 19.67 -73.83
N CYS A 372 -14.02 18.48 -74.39
CA CYS A 372 -13.27 17.95 -75.52
C CYS A 372 -14.17 17.73 -76.73
N GLY A 373 -15.33 18.39 -76.76
CA GLY A 373 -16.29 18.34 -77.85
C GLY A 373 -15.92 19.30 -78.98
N SER A 374 -16.65 19.19 -80.10
CA SER A 374 -16.43 20.09 -81.24
C SER A 374 -16.76 21.56 -80.94
N GLU A 375 -17.56 21.82 -79.91
CA GLU A 375 -17.94 23.19 -79.51
C GLU A 375 -16.86 23.86 -78.64
N ASP A 376 -15.95 23.07 -78.05
CA ASP A 376 -14.90 23.54 -77.16
C ASP A 376 -13.63 23.94 -77.93
N VAL A 377 -13.44 23.39 -79.13
CA VAL A 377 -12.30 23.68 -80.00
C VAL A 377 -12.38 25.11 -80.55
N VAL A 378 -11.49 25.99 -80.08
CA VAL A 378 -11.36 27.36 -80.57
C VAL A 378 -10.13 27.45 -81.49
N ILE A 379 -10.36 27.75 -82.77
CA ILE A 379 -9.29 27.88 -83.77
C ILE A 379 -9.15 29.35 -84.17
N SER A 380 -7.93 29.88 -84.14
CA SER A 380 -7.62 31.25 -84.58
C SER A 380 -8.17 31.53 -85.98
N LYS A 381 -8.89 32.64 -86.11
CA LYS A 381 -9.43 33.12 -87.40
C LYS A 381 -8.47 34.05 -88.13
N ALA A 382 -7.50 34.62 -87.41
CA ALA A 382 -6.49 35.52 -87.95
C ALA A 382 -5.13 35.28 -87.26
N ILE A 383 -4.06 35.51 -88.00
CA ILE A 383 -2.68 35.48 -87.52
C ILE A 383 -2.01 36.76 -88.01
N THR A 384 -1.41 37.53 -87.10
CA THR A 384 -0.69 38.77 -87.37
C THR A 384 0.67 38.77 -86.67
N PRO A 385 1.66 38.04 -87.19
CA PRO A 385 2.96 37.93 -86.54
C PRO A 385 3.72 39.26 -86.65
N ASN A 386 3.60 40.13 -85.66
CA ASN A 386 4.17 41.49 -85.66
C ASN A 386 4.95 41.82 -84.37
N GLY A 387 5.00 40.89 -83.41
CA GLY A 387 5.69 41.03 -82.14
C GLY A 387 4.92 41.80 -81.05
N ASP A 388 3.61 41.99 -81.21
CA ASP A 388 2.74 42.64 -80.22
C ASP A 388 2.13 41.70 -79.18
N GLN A 389 2.43 40.39 -79.29
CA GLN A 389 1.95 39.29 -78.43
C GLN A 389 0.52 38.81 -78.72
N TRP A 390 -0.21 39.43 -79.66
CA TRP A 390 -1.58 39.06 -79.99
C TRP A 390 -1.66 38.43 -81.38
N ASN A 391 -2.28 37.25 -81.47
CA ASN A 391 -2.43 36.50 -82.73
C ASN A 391 -1.09 36.24 -83.45
N GLU A 392 0.01 36.03 -82.71
CA GLU A 392 1.35 35.79 -83.29
C GLU A 392 1.44 34.46 -84.04
N THR A 393 0.70 33.46 -83.56
CA THR A 393 0.67 32.11 -84.12
C THR A 393 -0.76 31.66 -84.40
N PHE A 394 -0.89 30.61 -85.21
CA PHE A 394 -2.13 29.89 -85.38
C PHE A 394 -2.41 29.07 -84.12
N GLU A 395 -3.33 29.53 -83.29
CA GLU A 395 -3.64 28.91 -82.02
C GLU A 395 -4.90 28.03 -82.16
N ILE A 396 -4.80 26.83 -81.60
CA ILE A 396 -5.91 25.92 -81.37
C ILE A 396 -5.98 25.74 -79.86
N SER A 397 -7.05 26.25 -79.26
CA SER A 397 -7.27 26.24 -77.81
C SER A 397 -8.60 25.56 -77.46
N GLY A 398 -8.81 25.33 -76.16
CA GLY A 398 -10.01 24.65 -75.63
C GLY A 398 -9.95 23.12 -75.66
N VAL A 399 -8.78 22.54 -75.93
CA VAL A 399 -8.53 21.08 -75.90
C VAL A 399 -7.21 20.68 -75.22
N GLU A 400 -6.60 21.60 -74.49
CA GLU A 400 -5.27 21.47 -73.88
C GLU A 400 -5.20 20.32 -72.85
N LEU A 401 -6.34 20.02 -72.23
CA LEU A 401 -6.51 19.01 -71.19
C LEU A 401 -7.00 17.66 -71.74
N CYS A 402 -7.38 17.60 -73.01
CA CYS A 402 -7.97 16.42 -73.63
C CYS A 402 -6.94 15.35 -74.04
N GLY A 403 -5.64 15.68 -73.97
CA GLY A 403 -4.57 14.78 -74.37
C GLY A 403 -4.49 14.50 -75.89
N PHE A 404 -5.25 15.23 -76.71
CA PHE A 404 -5.25 15.04 -78.17
C PHE A 404 -3.92 15.42 -78.81
N ILE A 405 -3.48 14.62 -79.78
CA ILE A 405 -2.40 15.01 -80.69
C ILE A 405 -3.01 15.80 -81.84
N MET A 406 -2.62 17.07 -81.97
CA MET A 406 -3.11 17.95 -83.02
C MET A 406 -2.30 17.75 -84.31
N GLU A 407 -2.95 17.31 -85.38
CA GLU A 407 -2.37 17.35 -86.72
C GLU A 407 -2.98 18.51 -87.50
N ILE A 408 -2.13 19.33 -88.13
CA ILE A 408 -2.59 20.45 -88.93
C ILE A 408 -2.00 20.40 -90.34
N LYS A 409 -2.81 20.80 -91.31
CA LYS A 409 -2.41 21.07 -92.69
C LYS A 409 -2.99 22.40 -93.12
N VAL A 410 -2.14 23.28 -93.64
CA VAL A 410 -2.57 24.60 -94.12
C VAL A 410 -2.31 24.70 -95.62
N PHE A 411 -3.31 25.19 -96.34
CA PHE A 411 -3.33 25.31 -97.80
C PHE A 411 -3.52 26.77 -98.20
N ASN A 412 -2.91 27.17 -99.31
CA ASN A 412 -3.19 28.46 -99.92
C ASN A 412 -4.54 28.44 -100.68
N ARG A 413 -4.98 29.59 -101.20
CA ARG A 413 -6.23 29.73 -101.97
C ARG A 413 -6.36 28.86 -103.23
N TRP A 414 -5.26 28.27 -103.70
CA TRP A 414 -5.24 27.36 -104.86
C TRP A 414 -5.22 25.88 -104.46
N GLY A 415 -5.30 25.57 -103.16
CA GLY A 415 -5.28 24.20 -102.65
C GLY A 415 -3.88 23.60 -102.52
N ALA A 416 -2.80 24.40 -102.64
CA ALA A 416 -1.45 23.89 -102.42
C ALA A 416 -1.09 23.94 -100.93
N LEU A 417 -0.54 22.85 -100.40
CA LEU A 417 -0.07 22.71 -99.01
C LEU A 417 1.12 23.66 -98.76
N VAL A 418 1.04 24.47 -97.71
CA VAL A 418 2.05 25.45 -97.31
C VAL A 418 2.67 25.18 -95.95
N TYR A 419 1.96 24.47 -95.07
CA TYR A 419 2.45 24.03 -93.77
C TYR A 419 1.77 22.73 -93.35
N GLU A 420 2.51 21.85 -92.71
CA GLU A 420 1.96 20.67 -92.04
C GLU A 420 2.71 20.37 -90.74
N SER A 421 2.01 19.85 -89.76
CA SER A 421 2.59 19.30 -88.53
C SER A 421 1.74 18.13 -88.04
N ASN A 422 2.38 17.03 -87.65
CA ASN A 422 1.71 15.83 -87.12
C ASN A 422 1.62 15.84 -85.58
N ASN A 423 2.19 16.85 -84.93
CA ASN A 423 2.05 17.10 -83.51
C ASN A 423 2.23 18.61 -83.30
N TYR A 424 1.21 19.36 -83.69
CA TYR A 424 1.21 20.80 -83.68
C TYR A 424 1.19 21.35 -82.24
N GLN A 425 1.98 22.40 -81.99
CA GLN A 425 2.20 22.96 -80.65
C GLN A 425 1.88 24.47 -80.62
N ASN A 426 0.86 24.91 -81.38
CA ASN A 426 0.44 26.32 -81.47
C ASN A 426 1.58 27.30 -81.82
N ASN A 427 2.53 26.87 -82.65
CA ASN A 427 3.79 27.57 -82.90
C ASN A 427 3.97 28.07 -84.34
N TRP A 428 2.96 27.91 -85.22
CA TRP A 428 3.06 28.34 -86.60
C TRP A 428 2.69 29.81 -86.76
N ASN A 429 3.63 30.62 -87.25
CA ASN A 429 3.49 32.06 -87.43
C ASN A 429 3.44 32.48 -88.92
N GLY A 430 2.88 31.65 -89.79
CA GLY A 430 2.74 31.97 -91.22
C GLY A 430 4.00 31.74 -92.07
N LYS A 431 5.01 31.03 -91.56
CA LYS A 431 6.18 30.62 -92.34
C LYS A 431 5.91 29.35 -93.16
N SER A 432 6.41 29.29 -94.39
CA SER A 432 6.28 28.10 -95.23
C SER A 432 7.24 26.99 -94.76
N ALA A 433 6.78 25.74 -94.71
CA ALA A 433 7.64 24.60 -94.38
C ALA A 433 8.65 24.26 -95.50
N SER A 434 8.38 24.71 -96.72
CA SER A 434 9.24 24.51 -97.89
C SER A 434 9.64 25.85 -98.50
N GLY A 435 10.92 25.99 -98.89
CA GLY A 435 11.50 27.18 -99.55
C GLY A 435 10.95 27.46 -100.95
N SER A 436 9.68 27.18 -101.21
CA SER A 436 9.03 27.22 -102.52
C SER A 436 8.36 28.56 -102.85
N ILE A 437 8.49 29.60 -102.01
CA ILE A 437 7.96 30.94 -102.31
C ILE A 437 8.90 32.03 -101.76
N GLY A 438 9.90 32.44 -102.54
CA GLY A 438 10.60 33.73 -102.38
C GLY A 438 11.51 33.91 -101.15
N ASN A 439 12.49 34.80 -101.27
CA ASN A 439 13.64 35.00 -100.36
C ASN A 439 13.32 35.52 -98.93
N ALA A 440 12.09 35.38 -98.42
CA ALA A 440 11.69 35.87 -97.09
C ALA A 440 11.12 34.80 -96.15
N GLY A 441 10.86 33.56 -96.62
CA GLY A 441 10.40 32.44 -95.78
C GLY A 441 8.98 32.56 -95.19
N THR A 442 8.36 33.73 -95.27
CA THR A 442 7.00 34.03 -94.80
C THR A 442 6.00 33.99 -95.97
N LEU A 443 4.81 33.44 -95.72
CA LEU A 443 3.75 33.38 -96.70
C LEU A 443 3.11 34.77 -96.94
N PRO A 444 2.65 35.08 -98.17
CA PRO A 444 2.00 36.35 -98.47
C PRO A 444 0.69 36.58 -97.69
N ASN A 445 0.31 37.85 -97.56
CA ASN A 445 -0.99 38.23 -96.99
C ASN A 445 -2.15 37.61 -97.76
N GLY A 446 -3.10 37.02 -97.03
CA GLY A 446 -4.30 36.47 -97.62
C GLY A 446 -4.98 35.42 -96.77
N THR A 447 -6.07 34.89 -97.30
CA THR A 447 -6.82 33.78 -96.69
C THR A 447 -6.18 32.45 -97.05
N TYR A 448 -5.85 31.68 -96.02
CA TYR A 448 -5.42 30.30 -96.09
C TYR A 448 -6.54 29.41 -95.56
N TYR A 449 -6.49 28.12 -95.88
CA TYR A 449 -7.47 27.14 -95.41
C TYR A 449 -6.75 26.09 -94.59
N TYR A 450 -7.25 25.78 -93.41
CA TYR A 450 -6.68 24.75 -92.56
C TYR A 450 -7.52 23.47 -92.57
N ILE A 451 -6.87 22.36 -92.27
CA ILE A 451 -7.47 21.12 -91.79
C ILE A 451 -6.78 20.81 -90.48
N VAL A 452 -7.56 20.77 -89.39
CA VAL A 452 -7.12 20.36 -88.05
C VAL A 452 -7.76 19.03 -87.73
N ILE A 453 -6.93 18.05 -87.38
CA ILE A 453 -7.36 16.72 -86.96
C ILE A 453 -6.88 16.52 -85.53
N LEU A 454 -7.81 16.26 -84.61
CA LEU A 454 -7.51 15.87 -83.25
C LEU A 454 -7.48 14.34 -83.21
N LYS A 455 -6.29 13.75 -83.17
CA LYS A 455 -6.13 12.28 -83.20
C LYS A 455 -6.84 11.64 -82.01
N ASP A 456 -7.48 10.51 -82.30
CA ASP A 456 -8.19 9.66 -81.34
C ASP A 456 -9.33 10.36 -80.56
N SER A 457 -9.73 11.57 -80.98
CA SER A 457 -10.84 12.33 -80.40
C SER A 457 -12.23 11.82 -80.79
N GLY A 458 -12.32 11.06 -81.88
CA GLY A 458 -13.61 10.71 -82.51
C GLY A 458 -14.33 11.87 -83.20
N LEU A 459 -13.77 13.08 -83.17
CA LEU A 459 -14.33 14.27 -83.81
C LEU A 459 -14.01 14.32 -85.31
N PRO A 460 -14.90 14.88 -86.14
CA PRO A 460 -14.59 15.13 -87.55
C PRO A 460 -13.48 16.18 -87.70
N PRO A 461 -12.67 16.14 -88.78
CA PRO A 461 -11.67 17.17 -89.04
C PRO A 461 -12.28 18.57 -89.10
N PHE A 462 -11.66 19.53 -88.41
CA PHE A 462 -12.06 20.93 -88.46
C PHE A 462 -11.43 21.59 -89.67
N THR A 463 -12.26 22.26 -90.49
CA THR A 463 -11.77 23.01 -91.65
C THR A 463 -12.35 24.41 -91.66
N GLY A 464 -11.53 25.39 -92.00
CA GLY A 464 -11.97 26.76 -92.05
C GLY A 464 -10.95 27.68 -92.71
N PRO A 465 -11.35 28.92 -93.01
CA PRO A 465 -10.42 29.95 -93.44
C PRO A 465 -9.67 30.54 -92.23
N VAL A 466 -8.40 30.86 -92.42
CA VAL A 466 -7.59 31.67 -91.52
C VAL A 466 -6.94 32.80 -92.31
N TYR A 467 -7.02 34.03 -91.80
CA TYR A 467 -6.40 35.19 -92.45
C TYR A 467 -4.98 35.39 -91.92
N LEU A 468 -3.99 35.38 -92.81
CA LEU A 468 -2.61 35.74 -92.48
C LEU A 468 -2.37 37.19 -92.88
N GLY A 469 -2.13 38.05 -91.89
CA GLY A 469 -1.76 39.46 -92.06
C GLY A 469 -0.32 39.69 -91.64
N THR A 470 0.62 39.59 -92.58
CA THR A 470 2.00 40.04 -92.41
C THR A 470 2.08 41.54 -92.68
N LYS A 471 2.84 42.26 -91.86
CA LYS A 471 3.15 43.67 -92.07
C LYS A 471 4.56 43.83 -92.61
#